data_AF-A0A0C9XDS0-F1
#
_entry.id   AF-A0A0C9XDS0-F1
#
_cell.length_a   1.000
_cell.length_b   1.000
_cell.length_c   1.000
_cell.angle_alpha   90.00
_cell.angle_beta   90.00
_cell.angle_gamma   90.00
#
_symmetry.space_group_name_H-M   'P 1'
#
loop_
_entity.id
_entity.type
_entity.pdbx_description
1 polymer ?
#
loop_
_entity_poly.entity_id
_entity_poly.type
_entity_poly.pdbx_seq_one_letter_code
_entity_poly.pdbx_strand_id
1 'polypeptide(L)'
;RNPRGMQLANAIIHDKAHEVNEGRACGEKLTLQQIQGLARADPKYQDMTQDEKDELLHALTEYRALKNTSVRATNSAAARDVQSTLEHIFKILDGLALRTGVYMCLFATRGHVYDSSQPFWYGTDNVMGFWEDVMDLEPDEIVRKMEQWACMHGKNIKEHNSVEGMQRMCARILNSGLHLCCVVAKKKIRINFVNFEVAIKARYGIDLLGWPEGVPFQSPRAITNTEHLRTLRDALKAGTCRWAYMSRQQCKQYQDQLKE
;
A
#
# COMPACT_ATOMS: atom_id res chain seq x y z
N ARG A 1 -16.61 -7.70 15.00
CA ARG A 1 -15.73 -7.71 16.20
C ARG A 1 -15.03 -6.37 16.22
N ASN A 2 -15.30 -5.52 17.23
CA ASN A 2 -14.57 -4.25 17.36
C ASN A 2 -13.06 -4.55 17.40
N PRO A 3 -12.22 -3.81 16.66
CA PRO A 3 -10.78 -3.89 16.86
C PRO A 3 -10.52 -3.66 18.35
N ARG A 4 -9.68 -4.50 18.98
CA ARG A 4 -9.34 -4.35 20.40
C ARG A 4 -8.80 -2.93 20.61
N GLY A 5 -9.69 -2.04 21.06
CA GLY A 5 -9.42 -0.61 21.12
C GLY A 5 -8.17 -0.32 21.93
N MET A 6 -7.56 0.83 21.66
CA MET A 6 -6.52 1.42 22.50
C MET A 6 -7.13 1.69 23.89
N GLN A 7 -7.21 0.63 24.69
CA GLN A 7 -7.70 0.66 26.05
C GLN A 7 -6.48 0.63 26.96
N LEU A 8 -6.47 1.48 27.98
CA LEU A 8 -5.40 1.55 28.97
C LEU A 8 -5.11 0.17 29.58
N ALA A 9 -6.14 -0.66 29.81
CA ALA A 9 -5.96 -2.04 30.27
C ALA A 9 -5.09 -2.90 29.34
N ASN A 10 -5.19 -2.72 28.02
CA ASN A 10 -4.33 -3.42 27.06
C ASN A 10 -2.89 -2.90 27.08
N ALA A 11 -2.69 -1.61 27.36
CA ALA A 11 -1.38 -0.99 27.47
C ALA A 11 -0.66 -1.42 28.75
N ILE A 12 -1.35 -1.43 29.89
CA ILE A 12 -0.86 -1.97 31.17
C ILE A 12 -0.44 -3.44 31.01
N ILE A 13 -1.30 -4.27 30.42
CA ILE A 13 -0.98 -5.70 30.21
C ILE A 13 0.24 -5.85 29.29
N HIS A 14 0.38 -5.00 28.27
CA HIS A 14 1.53 -5.03 27.37
C HIS A 14 2.84 -4.64 28.07
N ASP A 15 2.84 -3.53 28.81
CA ASP A 15 3.99 -3.07 29.60
C ASP A 15 4.41 -4.13 30.61
N LYS A 16 3.45 -4.65 31.39
CA LYS A 16 3.73 -5.69 32.37
C LYS A 16 4.21 -6.97 31.71
N ALA A 17 3.64 -7.36 30.57
CA ALA A 17 4.10 -8.52 29.81
C ALA A 17 5.54 -8.36 29.30
N HIS A 18 5.95 -7.14 28.94
CA HIS A 18 7.32 -6.85 28.55
C HIS A 18 8.25 -6.99 29.75
N GLU A 19 7.94 -6.30 30.86
CA GLU A 19 8.73 -6.33 32.11
C GLU A 19 8.93 -7.77 32.63
N VAL A 20 7.86 -8.56 32.74
CA VAL A 20 7.94 -9.88 33.41
C VAL A 20 8.52 -10.98 32.53
N ASN A 21 8.49 -10.81 31.20
CA ASN A 21 8.99 -11.81 30.25
C ASN A 21 10.31 -11.40 29.57
N GLU A 22 10.86 -10.24 29.91
CA GLU A 22 12.20 -9.86 29.51
C GLU A 22 13.20 -10.90 30.01
N GLY A 23 14.09 -11.37 29.13
CA GLY A 23 15.08 -12.40 29.45
C GLY A 23 14.57 -13.85 29.56
N ARG A 24 13.26 -14.11 29.49
CA ARG A 24 12.72 -15.49 29.54
C ARG A 24 12.76 -16.20 28.19
N ALA A 25 13.12 -17.49 28.20
CA ALA A 25 13.15 -18.32 27.01
C ALA A 25 11.74 -18.60 26.45
N CYS A 26 11.67 -19.02 25.18
CA CYS A 26 10.42 -19.43 24.56
C CYS A 26 9.88 -20.69 25.25
N GLY A 27 8.73 -20.59 25.93
CA GLY A 27 8.14 -21.68 26.73
C GLY A 27 8.07 -21.37 28.24
N GLU A 28 8.90 -20.48 28.74
CA GLU A 28 8.96 -20.08 30.16
C GLU A 28 8.23 -18.74 30.43
N LYS A 29 7.64 -18.17 29.38
CA LYS A 29 6.89 -16.92 29.45
C LYS A 29 5.59 -17.12 30.22
N LEU A 30 5.27 -16.14 31.06
CA LEU A 30 4.04 -16.15 31.85
C LEU A 30 2.81 -16.11 30.94
N THR A 31 1.78 -16.82 31.37
CA THR A 31 0.48 -16.81 30.70
C THR A 31 -0.23 -15.47 30.88
N LEU A 32 -1.18 -15.17 30.00
CA LEU A 32 -1.96 -13.92 30.08
C LEU A 32 -2.67 -13.76 31.44
N GLN A 33 -3.19 -14.84 32.02
CA GLN A 33 -3.87 -14.79 33.32
C GLN A 33 -2.92 -14.41 34.45
N GLN A 34 -1.70 -14.95 34.45
CA GLN A 34 -0.66 -14.61 35.43
C GLN A 34 -0.24 -13.14 35.28
N ILE A 35 -0.04 -12.68 34.05
CA ILE A 35 0.32 -11.28 33.77
C ILE A 35 -0.80 -10.34 34.24
N GLN A 36 -2.06 -10.68 34.00
CA GLN A 36 -3.20 -9.89 34.49
C GLN A 36 -3.25 -9.84 36.02
N GLY A 37 -2.95 -10.96 36.69
CA GLY A 37 -2.85 -10.99 38.15
C GLY A 37 -1.73 -10.09 38.68
N LEU A 38 -0.55 -10.17 38.08
CA LEU A 38 0.61 -9.33 38.44
C LEU A 38 0.35 -7.85 38.17
N ALA A 39 -0.24 -7.50 37.03
CA ALA A 39 -0.58 -6.12 36.70
C ALA A 39 -1.61 -5.52 37.65
N ARG A 40 -2.58 -6.31 38.15
CA ARG A 40 -3.57 -5.84 39.14
C ARG A 40 -2.97 -5.61 40.52
N ALA A 41 -2.01 -6.43 40.91
CA ALA A 41 -1.35 -6.38 42.21
C ALA A 41 -0.22 -5.33 42.28
N ASP A 42 0.20 -4.79 41.13
CA ASP A 42 1.29 -3.84 41.04
C ASP A 42 0.82 -2.41 41.35
N PRO A 43 1.36 -1.76 42.41
CA PRO A 43 1.02 -0.38 42.75
C PRO A 43 1.30 0.62 41.61
N LYS A 44 2.29 0.33 40.74
CA LYS A 44 2.64 1.17 39.58
C LYS A 44 1.43 1.49 38.72
N TYR A 45 0.49 0.57 38.58
CA TYR A 45 -0.69 0.76 37.71
C TYR A 45 -1.95 1.20 38.46
N GLN A 46 -1.91 1.29 39.79
CA GLN A 46 -3.05 1.71 40.60
C GLN A 46 -3.13 3.24 40.72
N ASP A 47 -1.98 3.91 40.86
CA ASP A 47 -1.89 5.37 41.08
C ASP A 47 -1.20 6.12 39.92
N MET A 48 -1.47 5.71 38.68
CA MET A 48 -0.88 6.38 37.51
C MET A 48 -1.46 7.78 37.27
N THR A 49 -0.57 8.71 37.03
CA THR A 49 -0.86 10.04 36.50
C THR A 49 -1.40 9.95 35.06
N GLN A 50 -1.95 11.06 34.55
CA GLN A 50 -2.45 11.09 33.18
C GLN A 50 -1.31 10.96 32.16
N ASP A 51 -0.16 11.57 32.43
CA ASP A 51 1.01 11.51 31.54
C ASP A 51 1.55 10.09 31.41
N GLU A 52 1.65 9.34 32.52
CA GLU A 52 2.08 7.93 32.50
C GLU A 52 1.10 7.03 31.72
N LYS A 53 -0.20 7.31 31.81
CA LYS A 53 -1.22 6.58 31.02
C LYS A 53 -1.05 6.85 29.52
N ASP A 54 -0.77 8.10 29.16
CA ASP A 54 -0.58 8.51 27.77
C ASP A 54 0.74 7.96 27.20
N GLU A 55 1.80 7.90 28.00
CA GLU A 55 3.06 7.23 27.63
C GLU A 55 2.84 5.73 27.35
N LEU A 56 2.11 5.01 28.21
CA LEU A 56 1.80 3.59 27.99
C LEU A 56 0.97 3.36 26.72
N LEU A 57 0.01 4.24 26.45
CA LEU A 57 -0.80 4.19 25.23
C LEU A 57 0.06 4.49 23.99
N HIS A 58 0.97 5.46 24.07
CA HIS A 58 1.90 5.78 23.00
C HIS A 58 2.83 4.60 22.70
N ALA A 59 3.48 4.03 23.73
CA ALA A 59 4.35 2.87 23.59
C ALA A 59 3.63 1.65 22.99
N LEU A 60 2.38 1.38 23.41
CA LEU A 60 1.56 0.33 22.80
C LEU A 60 1.27 0.62 21.32
N THR A 61 1.05 1.88 20.97
CA THR A 61 0.75 2.31 19.60
C THR A 61 1.97 2.16 18.71
N GLU A 62 3.14 2.61 19.16
CA GLU A 62 4.42 2.43 18.46
C GLU A 62 4.74 0.94 18.29
N TYR A 63 4.58 0.14 19.35
CA TYR A 63 4.78 -1.31 19.27
C TYR A 63 3.85 -1.97 18.24
N ARG A 64 2.57 -1.57 18.20
CA ARG A 64 1.62 -2.08 17.19
C ARG A 64 2.02 -1.64 15.78
N ALA A 65 2.47 -0.40 15.60
CA ALA A 65 2.96 0.11 14.31
C ALA A 65 4.20 -0.67 13.83
N LEU A 66 5.15 -0.94 14.73
CA LEU A 66 6.33 -1.77 14.47
C LEU A 66 5.94 -3.21 14.14
N LYS A 67 5.00 -3.80 14.89
CA LYS A 67 4.55 -5.18 14.65
C LYS A 67 3.80 -5.36 13.33
N ASN A 68 3.10 -4.32 12.88
CA ASN A 68 2.44 -4.30 11.58
C ASN A 68 3.43 -4.27 10.42
N THR A 69 4.64 -3.76 10.64
CA THR A 69 5.70 -3.63 9.62
C THR A 69 6.81 -4.68 9.75
N SER A 70 6.86 -5.39 10.87
CA SER A 70 7.86 -6.43 11.16
C SER A 70 7.66 -7.71 10.34
N VAL A 71 8.78 -8.30 9.90
CA VAL A 71 8.81 -9.63 9.26
C VAL A 71 8.34 -10.70 10.26
N ARG A 72 7.48 -11.61 9.81
CA ARG A 72 7.00 -12.71 10.67
C ARG A 72 8.12 -13.71 10.93
N ALA A 73 8.19 -14.19 12.18
CA ALA A 73 9.27 -15.06 12.64
C ALA A 73 9.30 -16.45 11.97
N THR A 74 8.18 -16.90 11.38
CA THR A 74 8.11 -18.20 10.67
C THR A 74 7.23 -18.07 9.42
N ASN A 75 7.51 -18.89 8.41
CA ASN A 75 6.75 -18.92 7.15
C ASN A 75 5.28 -19.31 7.39
N SER A 76 5.01 -20.19 8.35
CA SER A 76 3.64 -20.54 8.74
C SER A 76 2.90 -19.38 9.41
N ALA A 77 3.58 -18.58 10.22
CA ALA A 77 2.99 -17.36 10.78
C ALA A 77 2.74 -16.31 9.70
N ALA A 78 3.67 -16.15 8.74
CA ALA A 78 3.49 -15.28 7.57
C ALA A 78 2.28 -15.69 6.73
N ALA A 79 2.14 -16.99 6.42
CA ALA A 79 1.03 -17.51 5.64
C ALA A 79 -0.33 -17.27 6.32
N ARG A 80 -0.43 -17.50 7.64
CA ARG A 80 -1.66 -17.19 8.40
C ARG A 80 -1.98 -15.70 8.41
N ASP A 81 -0.96 -14.86 8.53
CA ASP A 81 -1.11 -13.41 8.51
C ASP A 81 -1.67 -12.93 7.16
N VAL A 82 -1.10 -13.42 6.06
CA VAL A 82 -1.60 -13.19 4.69
C VAL A 82 -3.06 -13.62 4.59
N GLN A 83 -3.38 -14.86 4.96
CA GLN A 83 -4.74 -15.40 4.86
C GLN A 83 -5.76 -14.56 5.64
N SER A 84 -5.48 -14.29 6.92
CA SER A 84 -6.40 -13.52 7.78
C SER A 84 -6.59 -12.08 7.32
N THR A 85 -5.55 -11.48 6.73
CA THR A 85 -5.61 -10.12 6.18
C THR A 85 -6.41 -10.09 4.88
N LEU A 86 -6.18 -11.04 3.98
CA LEU A 86 -6.92 -11.17 2.72
C LEU A 86 -8.42 -11.38 2.97
N GLU A 87 -8.79 -12.27 3.90
CA GLU A 87 -10.19 -12.48 4.30
C GLU A 87 -10.89 -11.20 4.79
N HIS A 88 -10.14 -10.34 5.47
CA HIS A 88 -10.67 -9.05 5.90
C HIS A 88 -10.83 -8.08 4.73
N ILE A 89 -9.86 -8.04 3.81
CA ILE A 89 -9.93 -7.23 2.59
C ILE A 89 -11.13 -7.65 1.74
N PHE A 90 -11.39 -8.95 1.55
CA PHE A 90 -12.53 -9.42 0.75
C PHE A 90 -13.85 -8.89 1.27
N LYS A 91 -14.07 -8.93 2.60
CA LYS A 91 -15.29 -8.37 3.21
C LYS A 91 -15.45 -6.86 2.96
N ILE A 92 -14.34 -6.12 2.95
CA ILE A 92 -14.36 -4.69 2.64
C ILE A 92 -14.70 -4.47 1.15
N LEU A 93 -14.10 -5.25 0.26
CA LEU A 93 -14.32 -5.17 -1.18
C LEU A 93 -15.74 -5.59 -1.56
N ASP A 94 -16.26 -6.70 -1.03
CA ASP A 94 -17.65 -7.14 -1.18
C ASP A 94 -18.62 -6.03 -0.73
N GLY A 95 -18.39 -5.48 0.46
CA GLY A 95 -19.22 -4.40 1.00
C GLY A 95 -19.17 -3.11 0.16
N LEU A 96 -18.05 -2.84 -0.51
CA LEU A 96 -17.93 -1.71 -1.43
C LEU A 96 -18.66 -1.99 -2.75
N ALA A 97 -18.44 -3.16 -3.36
CA ALA A 97 -19.11 -3.61 -4.58
C ALA A 97 -20.64 -3.57 -4.42
N LEU A 98 -21.17 -4.13 -3.32
CA LEU A 98 -22.60 -4.10 -3.04
C LEU A 98 -23.19 -2.68 -2.92
N ARG A 99 -22.41 -1.71 -2.43
CA ARG A 99 -22.89 -0.32 -2.24
C ARG A 99 -22.77 0.55 -3.48
N THR A 100 -21.81 0.27 -4.36
CA THR A 100 -21.48 1.17 -5.48
C THR A 100 -21.58 0.52 -6.86
N GLY A 101 -21.73 -0.81 -6.92
CA GLY A 101 -21.70 -1.58 -8.17
C GLY A 101 -20.31 -1.63 -8.82
N VAL A 102 -19.24 -1.33 -8.07
CA VAL A 102 -17.87 -1.36 -8.61
C VAL A 102 -17.38 -2.81 -8.75
N TYR A 103 -16.79 -3.12 -9.90
CA TYR A 103 -16.12 -4.40 -10.14
C TYR A 103 -14.65 -4.31 -9.75
N MET A 104 -14.17 -5.25 -8.95
CA MET A 104 -12.80 -5.29 -8.45
C MET A 104 -12.25 -6.71 -8.52
N CYS A 105 -10.93 -6.82 -8.72
CA CYS A 105 -10.20 -8.06 -8.58
C CYS A 105 -8.90 -7.84 -7.82
N LEU A 106 -8.42 -8.88 -7.15
CA LEU A 106 -7.17 -8.90 -6.40
C LEU A 106 -6.41 -10.19 -6.70
N PHE A 107 -5.12 -10.06 -6.99
CA PHE A 107 -4.19 -11.18 -7.08
C PHE A 107 -3.15 -11.07 -5.97
N ALA A 108 -2.92 -12.16 -5.24
CA ALA A 108 -1.95 -12.25 -4.17
C ALA A 108 -1.10 -13.51 -4.31
N THR A 109 0.20 -13.39 -4.11
CA THR A 109 1.14 -14.52 -4.14
C THR A 109 2.28 -14.29 -3.16
N ARG A 110 2.93 -15.36 -2.72
CA ARG A 110 4.22 -15.30 -2.06
C ARG A 110 5.30 -14.74 -2.99
N GLY A 111 6.33 -14.15 -2.39
CA GLY A 111 7.50 -13.61 -3.09
C GLY A 111 8.73 -14.51 -3.01
N HIS A 112 8.71 -15.57 -2.19
CA HIS A 112 9.85 -16.45 -1.98
C HIS A 112 9.49 -17.93 -2.10
N VAL A 113 10.39 -18.73 -2.68
CA VAL A 113 10.16 -20.16 -2.98
C VAL A 113 9.90 -21.03 -1.74
N TYR A 114 10.36 -20.60 -0.57
CA TYR A 114 10.18 -21.31 0.71
C TYR A 114 8.99 -20.82 1.54
N ASP A 115 8.32 -19.74 1.12
CA ASP A 115 7.13 -19.27 1.82
C ASP A 115 5.98 -20.26 1.61
N SER A 116 5.20 -20.49 2.67
CA SER A 116 4.11 -21.47 2.69
C SER A 116 2.75 -20.88 2.28
N SER A 117 2.70 -19.58 1.95
CA SER A 117 1.47 -18.94 1.49
C SER A 117 1.09 -19.45 0.10
N GLN A 118 -0.15 -19.88 -0.09
CA GLN A 118 -0.64 -20.23 -1.41
C GLN A 118 -0.95 -18.96 -2.22
N PRO A 119 -0.79 -18.99 -3.56
CA PRO A 119 -1.28 -17.94 -4.42
C PRO A 119 -2.81 -17.95 -4.42
N PHE A 120 -3.41 -16.77 -4.49
CA PHE A 120 -4.84 -16.59 -4.38
C PHE A 120 -5.33 -15.46 -5.28
N TRP A 121 -6.50 -15.64 -5.89
CA TRP A 121 -7.21 -14.60 -6.61
C TRP A 121 -8.60 -14.39 -6.01
N TYR A 122 -9.07 -13.15 -6.05
CA TYR A 122 -10.40 -12.75 -5.63
C TYR A 122 -11.02 -11.81 -6.65
N GLY A 123 -12.31 -11.98 -6.90
CA GLY A 123 -13.11 -11.09 -7.72
C GLY A 123 -14.46 -10.80 -7.08
N THR A 124 -14.95 -9.57 -7.26
CA THR A 124 -16.32 -9.22 -6.88
C THR A 124 -17.30 -9.62 -7.98
N ASP A 125 -18.54 -9.92 -7.59
CA ASP A 125 -19.65 -10.24 -8.50
C ASP A 125 -19.25 -11.25 -9.59
N ASN A 126 -19.65 -11.03 -10.85
CA ASN A 126 -19.36 -11.89 -11.98
C ASN A 126 -18.09 -11.49 -12.74
N VAL A 127 -17.10 -10.87 -12.08
CA VAL A 127 -15.85 -10.44 -12.75
C VAL A 127 -15.06 -11.63 -13.34
N MET A 128 -15.35 -12.87 -12.90
CA MET A 128 -14.86 -14.09 -13.54
C MET A 128 -15.23 -14.16 -15.02
N GLY A 129 -16.47 -13.81 -15.40
CA GLY A 129 -16.89 -13.79 -16.81
C GLY A 129 -16.11 -12.78 -17.65
N PHE A 130 -15.60 -11.69 -17.07
CA PHE A 130 -14.69 -10.81 -17.80
C PHE A 130 -13.37 -11.51 -18.13
N TRP A 131 -12.81 -12.29 -17.21
CA TRP A 131 -11.55 -12.99 -17.44
C TRP A 131 -11.72 -14.12 -18.47
N GLU A 132 -12.76 -14.92 -18.34
CA GLU A 132 -12.99 -16.07 -19.23
C GLU A 132 -13.57 -15.64 -20.58
N ASP A 133 -14.68 -14.89 -20.60
CA ASP A 133 -15.41 -14.59 -21.85
C ASP A 133 -14.78 -13.46 -22.67
N VAL A 134 -14.13 -12.50 -22.02
CA VAL A 134 -13.58 -11.30 -22.69
C VAL A 134 -12.07 -11.40 -22.88
N MET A 135 -11.35 -11.84 -21.84
CA MET A 135 -9.89 -11.91 -21.88
C MET A 135 -9.37 -13.27 -22.36
N ASP A 136 -10.19 -14.32 -22.39
CA ASP A 136 -9.80 -15.70 -22.71
C ASP A 136 -8.64 -16.18 -21.81
N LEU A 137 -8.74 -15.87 -20.51
CA LEU A 137 -7.73 -16.20 -19.50
C LEU A 137 -8.38 -16.75 -18.22
N GLU A 138 -7.80 -17.82 -17.69
CA GLU A 138 -8.16 -18.33 -16.36
C GLU A 138 -7.40 -17.54 -15.27
N PRO A 139 -8.09 -16.91 -14.30
CA PRO A 139 -7.43 -16.14 -13.23
C PRO A 139 -6.40 -16.94 -12.42
N ASP A 140 -6.64 -18.23 -12.22
CA ASP A 140 -5.73 -19.13 -11.52
C ASP A 140 -4.41 -19.34 -12.28
N GLU A 141 -4.42 -19.32 -13.62
CA GLU A 141 -3.19 -19.34 -14.40
C GLU A 141 -2.41 -18.02 -14.25
N ILE A 142 -3.13 -16.89 -14.23
CA ILE A 142 -2.52 -15.57 -14.05
C ILE A 142 -1.80 -15.49 -12.70
N VAL A 143 -2.46 -15.92 -11.61
CA VAL A 143 -1.85 -15.86 -10.27
C VAL A 143 -0.62 -16.77 -10.16
N ARG A 144 -0.65 -17.94 -10.81
CA ARG A 144 0.53 -18.85 -10.87
C ARG A 144 1.68 -18.27 -11.66
N LYS A 145 1.42 -17.62 -12.80
CA LYS A 145 2.45 -16.92 -13.58
C LYS A 145 3.04 -15.75 -12.77
N MET A 146 2.20 -15.03 -12.04
CA MET A 146 2.62 -13.98 -11.11
C MET A 146 3.52 -14.54 -10.00
N GLU A 147 3.17 -15.69 -9.41
CA GLU A 147 3.99 -16.37 -8.40
C GLU A 147 5.37 -16.76 -8.95
N GLN A 148 5.41 -17.40 -10.11
CA GLN A 148 6.66 -17.80 -10.76
C GLN A 148 7.55 -16.58 -11.00
N TRP A 149 6.99 -15.49 -11.55
CA TRP A 149 7.71 -14.25 -11.73
C TRP A 149 8.21 -13.69 -10.40
N ALA A 150 7.36 -13.61 -9.37
CA ALA A 150 7.71 -13.07 -8.07
C ALA A 150 8.80 -13.88 -7.37
N CYS A 151 8.77 -15.21 -7.45
CA CYS A 151 9.78 -16.08 -6.86
C CYS A 151 11.11 -16.06 -7.63
N MET A 152 11.08 -15.92 -8.96
CA MET A 152 12.29 -15.88 -9.81
C MET A 152 12.93 -14.49 -9.86
N HIS A 153 12.11 -13.45 -9.92
CA HIS A 153 12.50 -12.06 -10.07
C HIS A 153 12.22 -11.25 -8.81
N GLY A 154 12.13 -11.92 -7.66
CA GLY A 154 12.04 -11.35 -6.32
C GLY A 154 13.30 -10.54 -6.02
N LYS A 155 13.46 -9.45 -6.76
CA LYS A 155 14.46 -8.42 -6.54
C LYS A 155 14.27 -8.00 -5.09
N ASN A 156 15.28 -8.25 -4.27
CA ASN A 156 15.29 -7.81 -2.88
C ASN A 156 14.83 -6.35 -2.82
N ILE A 157 14.14 -5.92 -1.74
CA ILE A 157 13.72 -4.52 -1.51
C ILE A 157 14.82 -3.51 -1.89
N LYS A 158 16.10 -3.91 -1.72
CA LYS A 158 17.31 -3.21 -2.13
C LYS A 158 17.36 -2.81 -3.62
N GLU A 159 16.97 -3.68 -4.54
CA GLU A 159 16.97 -3.40 -5.99
C GLU A 159 15.81 -2.46 -6.40
N HIS A 160 14.65 -2.57 -5.76
CA HIS A 160 13.53 -1.63 -5.91
C HIS A 160 13.87 -0.22 -5.42
N ASN A 161 14.82 -0.11 -4.49
CA ASN A 161 15.33 1.15 -3.95
C ASN A 161 16.58 1.68 -4.67
N SER A 162 17.04 1.01 -5.73
CA SER A 162 18.08 1.57 -6.59
C SER A 162 17.52 2.77 -7.38
N VAL A 163 18.37 3.76 -7.69
CA VAL A 163 17.99 4.93 -8.48
C VAL A 163 17.37 4.49 -9.80
N GLU A 164 18.03 3.61 -10.55
CA GLU A 164 17.53 3.12 -11.83
C GLU A 164 16.19 2.36 -11.70
N GLY A 165 16.03 1.56 -10.65
CA GLY A 165 14.79 0.86 -10.33
C GLY A 165 13.63 1.83 -10.12
N MET A 166 13.85 2.88 -9.33
CA MET A 166 12.85 3.92 -9.06
C MET A 166 12.52 4.73 -10.32
N GLN A 167 13.52 5.15 -11.09
CA GLN A 167 13.33 5.86 -12.36
C GLN A 167 12.46 5.05 -13.33
N ARG A 168 12.76 3.75 -13.48
CA ARG A 168 12.02 2.84 -14.36
C ARG A 168 10.57 2.66 -13.89
N MET A 169 10.35 2.55 -12.59
CA MET A 169 9.02 2.42 -12.00
C MET A 169 8.19 3.70 -12.19
N CYS A 170 8.72 4.87 -11.84
CA CYS A 170 8.03 6.15 -12.04
C CYS A 170 7.68 6.37 -13.51
N ALA A 171 8.62 6.11 -14.42
CA ALA A 171 8.37 6.21 -15.86
C ALA A 171 7.26 5.25 -16.31
N ARG A 172 7.22 4.02 -15.77
CA ARG A 172 6.16 3.06 -16.11
C ARG A 172 4.79 3.53 -15.63
N ILE A 173 4.68 4.01 -14.38
CA ILE A 173 3.40 4.50 -13.83
C ILE A 173 2.90 5.70 -14.63
N LEU A 174 3.77 6.68 -14.90
CA LEU A 174 3.41 7.87 -15.67
C LEU A 174 2.94 7.51 -17.09
N ASN A 175 3.69 6.66 -17.81
CA ASN A 175 3.30 6.27 -19.17
C ASN A 175 2.01 5.45 -19.20
N SER A 176 1.82 4.54 -18.23
CA SER A 176 0.61 3.71 -18.16
C SER A 176 -0.62 4.56 -17.84
N GLY A 177 -0.50 5.49 -16.89
CA GLY A 177 -1.58 6.41 -16.56
C GLY A 177 -1.95 7.34 -17.70
N LEU A 178 -0.97 7.88 -18.45
CA LEU A 178 -1.26 8.66 -19.65
C LEU A 178 -1.93 7.78 -20.70
N HIS A 179 -1.47 6.54 -20.89
CA HIS A 179 -2.08 5.62 -21.83
C HIS A 179 -3.55 5.35 -21.50
N LEU A 180 -3.91 5.21 -20.23
CA LEU A 180 -5.31 5.05 -19.80
C LEU A 180 -6.17 6.25 -20.24
N CYS A 181 -5.70 7.49 -20.04
CA CYS A 181 -6.36 8.68 -20.56
C CYS A 181 -6.37 8.73 -22.10
N CYS A 182 -5.41 8.07 -22.76
CA CYS A 182 -5.32 8.03 -24.21
C CYS A 182 -6.20 6.96 -24.86
N VAL A 183 -6.48 5.85 -24.18
CA VAL A 183 -7.38 4.78 -24.68
C VAL A 183 -8.76 5.36 -24.95
N VAL A 184 -9.25 6.23 -24.07
CA VAL A 184 -10.48 7.01 -24.28
C VAL A 184 -10.38 7.92 -25.52
N ALA A 185 -9.18 8.43 -25.83
CA ALA A 185 -8.93 9.38 -26.92
C ALA A 185 -8.46 8.74 -28.25
N LYS A 186 -8.26 7.42 -28.31
CA LYS A 186 -7.74 6.65 -29.47
C LYS A 186 -6.45 7.22 -30.09
N LYS A 187 -5.55 7.81 -29.29
CA LYS A 187 -4.30 8.44 -29.77
C LYS A 187 -3.10 7.92 -28.99
N LYS A 188 -1.98 7.64 -29.68
CA LYS A 188 -0.72 7.24 -29.03
C LYS A 188 0.07 8.49 -28.64
N ILE A 189 -0.14 8.99 -27.43
CA ILE A 189 0.55 10.17 -26.90
C ILE A 189 1.82 9.72 -26.16
N ARG A 190 2.94 10.42 -26.39
CA ARG A 190 4.15 10.29 -25.57
C ARG A 190 4.24 11.50 -24.66
N ILE A 191 4.63 11.28 -23.39
CA ILE A 191 4.79 12.38 -22.44
C ILE A 191 5.90 13.31 -22.95
N ASN A 192 5.57 14.59 -23.07
CA ASN A 192 6.54 15.65 -23.35
C ASN A 192 6.67 16.51 -22.09
N PHE A 193 7.73 16.28 -21.31
CA PHE A 193 7.96 17.03 -20.07
C PHE A 193 8.42 18.48 -20.34
N VAL A 194 9.12 18.72 -21.45
CA VAL A 194 9.65 20.05 -21.78
C VAL A 194 8.54 20.98 -22.24
N ASN A 195 7.67 20.50 -23.13
CA ASN A 195 6.54 21.27 -23.66
C ASN A 195 5.22 20.75 -23.09
N PHE A 196 5.18 20.41 -21.81
CA PHE A 196 4.02 19.76 -21.18
C PHE A 196 2.75 20.58 -21.30
N GLU A 197 2.85 21.86 -20.93
CA GLU A 197 1.80 22.87 -20.98
C GLU A 197 1.09 22.93 -22.35
N VAL A 198 1.84 22.96 -23.45
CA VAL A 198 1.25 23.09 -24.80
C VAL A 198 0.93 21.72 -25.41
N ALA A 199 1.91 20.80 -25.40
CA ALA A 199 1.83 19.55 -26.13
C ALA A 199 0.93 18.50 -25.48
N ILE A 200 0.70 18.60 -24.16
CA ILE A 200 -0.15 17.69 -23.40
C ILE A 200 -1.39 18.43 -22.89
N LYS A 201 -1.20 19.46 -22.05
CA LYS A 201 -2.27 20.12 -21.30
C LYS A 201 -3.24 20.89 -22.21
N ALA A 202 -2.76 21.86 -22.98
CA ALA A 202 -3.60 22.61 -23.93
C ALA A 202 -4.18 21.73 -25.05
N ARG A 203 -3.36 20.84 -25.61
CA ARG A 203 -3.73 20.05 -26.79
C ARG A 203 -4.75 18.96 -26.50
N TYR A 204 -4.67 18.32 -25.34
CA TYR A 204 -5.52 17.17 -25.00
C TYR A 204 -6.42 17.41 -23.79
N GLY A 205 -6.27 18.52 -23.06
CA GLY A 205 -7.00 18.77 -21.82
C GLY A 205 -6.67 17.75 -20.74
N ILE A 206 -5.44 17.25 -20.73
CA ILE A 206 -4.96 16.26 -19.76
C ILE A 206 -3.88 16.92 -18.92
N ASP A 207 -4.05 16.88 -17.60
CA ASP A 207 -3.09 17.44 -16.65
C ASP A 207 -2.55 16.34 -15.71
N LEU A 208 -1.38 16.59 -15.13
CA LEU A 208 -0.77 15.74 -14.11
C LEU A 208 -0.88 16.44 -12.76
N LEU A 209 -1.88 16.05 -11.98
CA LEU A 209 -2.19 16.68 -10.69
C LEU A 209 -1.33 16.08 -9.58
N GLY A 210 -1.01 16.91 -8.58
CA GLY A 210 -0.33 16.49 -7.36
C GLY A 210 1.12 16.05 -7.56
N TRP A 211 1.83 16.66 -8.53
CA TRP A 211 3.28 16.51 -8.61
C TRP A 211 3.93 17.03 -7.30
N PRO A 212 4.88 16.30 -6.70
CA PRO A 212 5.42 16.69 -5.39
C PRO A 212 6.15 18.03 -5.43
N GLU A 213 5.96 18.83 -4.38
CA GLU A 213 6.67 20.09 -4.19
C GLU A 213 8.17 19.85 -4.00
N GLY A 214 9.02 20.73 -4.57
CA GLY A 214 10.48 20.61 -4.54
C GLY A 214 11.08 19.57 -5.49
N VAL A 215 10.26 18.71 -6.12
CA VAL A 215 10.74 17.77 -7.14
C VAL A 215 10.70 18.43 -8.53
N PRO A 216 11.84 18.51 -9.25
CA PRO A 216 11.87 19.08 -10.60
C PRO A 216 10.88 18.37 -11.53
N PHE A 217 10.05 19.14 -12.23
CA PHE A 217 9.11 18.59 -13.21
C PHE A 217 9.85 18.18 -14.48
N GLN A 218 10.30 16.92 -14.52
CA GLN A 218 11.07 16.38 -15.63
C GLN A 218 10.87 14.87 -15.77
N SER A 219 11.43 14.30 -16.84
CA SER A 219 11.43 12.86 -17.03
C SER A 219 12.05 12.15 -15.82
N PRO A 220 11.45 11.06 -15.30
CA PRO A 220 12.03 10.33 -14.18
C PRO A 220 13.49 9.92 -14.42
N ARG A 221 13.87 9.61 -15.65
CA ARG A 221 15.26 9.26 -16.01
C ARG A 221 16.27 10.40 -15.81
N ALA A 222 15.82 11.65 -15.86
CA ALA A 222 16.64 12.83 -15.64
C ALA A 222 16.80 13.19 -14.15
N ILE A 223 15.94 12.64 -13.28
CA ILE A 223 16.04 12.85 -11.83
C ILE A 223 17.12 11.92 -11.27
N THR A 224 18.25 12.48 -10.84
CA THR A 224 19.35 11.72 -10.23
C THR A 224 19.31 11.76 -8.70
N ASN A 225 18.64 12.75 -8.11
CA ASN A 225 18.45 12.85 -6.67
C ASN A 225 17.54 11.71 -6.18
N THR A 226 18.07 10.91 -5.25
CA THR A 226 17.42 9.71 -4.71
C THR A 226 16.18 10.05 -3.88
N GLU A 227 16.22 11.11 -3.07
CA GLU A 227 15.09 11.54 -2.25
C GLU A 227 13.95 12.06 -3.13
N HIS A 228 14.25 12.89 -4.14
CA HIS A 228 13.24 13.36 -5.08
C HIS A 228 12.55 12.21 -5.83
N LEU A 229 13.31 11.20 -6.23
CA LEU A 229 12.75 9.99 -6.86
C LEU A 229 11.87 9.18 -5.91
N ARG A 230 12.26 9.05 -4.63
CA ARG A 230 11.45 8.36 -3.61
C ARG A 230 10.12 9.09 -3.42
N THR A 231 10.16 10.41 -3.21
CA THR A 231 8.96 11.22 -3.05
C THR A 231 8.02 11.12 -4.24
N LEU A 232 8.56 11.22 -5.47
CA LEU A 232 7.76 11.05 -6.69
C LEU A 232 7.17 9.65 -6.81
N ARG A 233 7.96 8.60 -6.55
CA ARG A 233 7.51 7.21 -6.57
C ARG A 233 6.36 6.98 -5.60
N ASP A 234 6.49 7.49 -4.39
CA ASP A 234 5.53 7.25 -3.32
C ASP A 234 4.23 8.04 -3.58
N ALA A 235 4.32 9.27 -4.10
CA ALA A 235 3.16 10.04 -4.55
C ALA A 235 2.41 9.37 -5.72
N LEU A 236 3.13 8.82 -6.69
CA LEU A 236 2.55 8.07 -7.81
C LEU A 236 1.88 6.78 -7.35
N LYS A 237 2.47 6.05 -6.40
CA LYS A 237 1.89 4.83 -5.83
C LYS A 237 0.66 5.09 -4.97
N ALA A 238 0.68 6.17 -4.19
CA ALA A 238 -0.44 6.59 -3.37
C ALA A 238 -1.59 7.18 -4.20
N GLY A 239 -1.37 7.48 -5.48
CA GLY A 239 -2.35 8.12 -6.35
C GLY A 239 -2.61 9.60 -6.03
N THR A 240 -1.76 10.20 -5.19
CA THR A 240 -1.76 11.66 -4.93
C THR A 240 -1.18 12.41 -6.13
N CYS A 241 -0.21 11.81 -6.83
CA CYS A 241 0.22 12.24 -8.16
C CYS A 241 -0.47 11.38 -9.24
N ARG A 242 -1.33 11.97 -10.07
CA ARG A 242 -2.09 11.23 -11.09
C ARG A 242 -2.53 12.08 -12.27
N TRP A 243 -2.75 11.40 -13.39
CA TRP A 243 -3.35 12.01 -14.57
C TRP A 243 -4.83 12.28 -14.35
N ALA A 244 -5.30 13.43 -14.82
CA ALA A 244 -6.71 13.82 -14.79
C ALA A 244 -7.09 14.60 -16.04
N TYR A 245 -8.35 14.50 -16.45
CA TYR A 245 -8.90 15.40 -17.45
C TYR A 245 -9.24 16.74 -16.82
N MET A 246 -8.91 17.80 -17.55
CA MET A 246 -9.36 19.14 -17.24
C MET A 246 -10.84 19.28 -17.62
N SER A 247 -11.58 20.03 -16.80
CA SER A 247 -12.94 20.42 -17.15
C SER A 247 -12.94 21.37 -18.36
N ARG A 248 -14.08 21.49 -19.05
CA ARG A 248 -14.20 22.44 -20.17
C ARG A 248 -13.87 23.88 -19.77
N GLN A 249 -14.19 24.26 -18.54
CA GLN A 249 -13.89 25.59 -18.00
C GLN A 249 -12.40 25.77 -17.77
N GLN A 250 -11.72 24.76 -17.20
CA GLN A 250 -10.28 24.78 -17.01
C GLN A 250 -9.54 24.84 -18.35
N CYS A 251 -9.99 24.08 -19.36
CA CYS A 251 -9.40 24.16 -20.70
C CYS A 251 -9.54 25.55 -21.32
N LYS A 252 -10.70 26.21 -21.18
CA LYS A 252 -10.93 27.56 -21.71
C LYS A 252 -10.05 28.60 -21.01
N GLN A 253 -10.09 28.64 -19.68
CA GLN A 253 -9.25 29.54 -18.87
C GLN A 253 -7.77 29.39 -19.23
N TYR A 254 -7.32 28.15 -19.38
CA TYR A 254 -5.94 27.86 -19.72
C TYR A 254 -5.58 28.25 -21.17
N GLN A 255 -6.50 28.09 -22.12
CA GLN A 255 -6.30 28.57 -23.50
C GLN A 255 -6.26 30.10 -23.59
N ASP A 256 -6.96 30.81 -22.71
CA ASP A 256 -6.93 32.26 -22.67
C ASP A 256 -5.63 32.77 -22.02
N GLN A 257 -5.12 32.09 -20.98
CA GLN A 257 -3.80 32.37 -20.39
C GLN A 257 -2.63 32.16 -21.35
N LEU A 258 -2.75 31.25 -22.33
CA LEU A 258 -1.70 31.01 -23.34
C LEU A 258 -1.69 32.05 -24.47
N LYS A 259 -2.71 32.92 -24.57
CA LYS A 259 -2.82 33.97 -25.59
C LYS A 259 -2.33 35.34 -25.11
N GLU A 260 -2.17 35.51 -23.80
CA GLU A 260 -1.51 36.65 -23.16
C GLU A 260 0.02 36.49 -23.20
#